data_AF-A0A8A3PFB0-F1
#
_entry.id   AF-A0A8A3PFB0-F1
#
_cell.length_a   1.000
_cell.length_b   1.000
_cell.length_c   1.000
_cell.angle_alpha   90.00
_cell.angle_beta   90.00
_cell.angle_gamma   90.00
#
_symmetry.space_group_name_H-M   'P 1'
#
loop_
_entity.id
_entity.type
_entity.pdbx_description
1 polymer ?
#
loop_
_entity_poly.entity_id
_entity_poly.type
_entity_poly.pdbx_seq_one_letter_code
_entity_poly.pdbx_strand_id
1 'polypeptide(L)'
;MRINTTEYAISTFKLLHTQLLKIPAPLLPPASPHDPTLTSEIASLQLHSTLETALHILNLDLPSAHFLARHMQRHDDARAWYSDAKESEIYSKLWGEDGQTWKAWQEEHKIGGGTNSLDVGQKFLDAIQKFKEIRGKEREKVSLEEQSRVEINGVIE
;
A
#
# COMPACT_ATOMS: atom_id res chain seq x y z
N MET A 1 21.38 2.37 -20.23
CA MET A 1 19.93 2.18 -20.41
C MET A 1 19.35 1.92 -19.04
N ARG A 2 18.77 2.93 -18.38
CA ARG A 2 18.12 2.77 -17.08
C ARG A 2 16.73 2.20 -17.36
N ILE A 3 16.46 1.00 -16.87
CA ILE A 3 15.10 0.45 -16.86
C ILE A 3 14.31 1.34 -15.91
N ASN A 4 13.18 1.86 -16.37
CA ASN A 4 12.27 2.65 -15.55
C ASN A 4 11.72 1.74 -14.44
N THR A 5 12.07 2.03 -13.19
CA THR A 5 11.85 1.15 -12.03
C THR A 5 10.36 0.88 -11.79
N THR A 6 9.50 1.82 -12.19
CA THR A 6 8.03 1.72 -12.20
C THR A 6 7.54 0.71 -13.23
N GLU A 7 8.04 0.76 -14.46
CA GLU A 7 7.66 -0.19 -15.51
C GLU A 7 8.09 -1.61 -15.12
N TYR A 8 9.24 -1.73 -14.45
CA TYR A 8 9.69 -2.99 -13.87
C TYR A 8 8.74 -3.49 -12.77
N ALA A 9 8.36 -2.65 -11.80
CA ALA A 9 7.46 -3.05 -10.72
C ALA A 9 6.07 -3.44 -11.25
N ILE A 10 5.48 -2.66 -12.16
CA ILE A 10 4.17 -2.93 -12.77
C ILE A 10 4.21 -4.21 -13.61
N SER A 11 5.23 -4.37 -14.46
CA SER A 11 5.37 -5.59 -15.28
C SER A 11 5.59 -6.83 -14.42
N THR A 12 6.38 -6.74 -13.35
CA THR A 12 6.62 -7.83 -12.40
C THR A 12 5.35 -8.15 -11.61
N PHE A 13 4.60 -7.14 -11.15
CA PHE A 13 3.29 -7.33 -10.52
C PHE A 13 2.34 -8.10 -11.45
N LYS A 14 2.19 -7.65 -12.71
CA LYS A 14 1.33 -8.31 -13.71
C LYS A 14 1.76 -9.75 -13.98
N LEU A 15 3.06 -10.00 -14.05
CA LEU A 15 3.62 -11.33 -14.22
C LEU A 15 3.27 -12.24 -13.02
N LEU A 16 3.59 -11.81 -11.80
CA LEU A 16 3.34 -12.57 -10.58
C LEU A 16 1.84 -12.81 -10.37
N HIS A 17 1.00 -11.79 -10.56
CA HIS A 17 -0.44 -11.91 -10.47
C HIS A 17 -0.98 -12.98 -11.45
N THR A 18 -0.52 -12.93 -12.71
CA THR A 18 -0.93 -13.92 -13.73
C THR A 18 -0.43 -15.33 -13.40
N GLN A 19 0.76 -15.47 -12.82
CA GLN A 19 1.31 -16.76 -12.39
C GLN A 19 0.54 -17.33 -11.21
N LEU A 20 0.30 -16.53 -10.17
CA LEU A 20 -0.35 -16.97 -8.94
C LEU A 20 -1.82 -17.32 -9.16
N LEU A 21 -2.52 -16.65 -10.09
CA LEU A 21 -3.90 -17.01 -10.46
C LEU A 21 -4.03 -18.41 -11.12
N LYS A 22 -2.93 -19.00 -11.60
CA LYS A 22 -2.95 -20.36 -12.15
C LYS A 22 -2.95 -21.43 -11.06
N ILE A 23 -2.66 -21.06 -9.82
CA ILE A 23 -2.56 -22.01 -8.73
C ILE A 23 -3.97 -22.31 -8.22
N PRO A 24 -4.40 -23.58 -8.20
CA PRO A 24 -5.74 -23.94 -7.75
C PRO A 24 -5.92 -23.64 -6.26
N ALA A 25 -7.12 -23.18 -5.89
CA ALA A 25 -7.45 -22.92 -4.49
C ALA A 25 -7.22 -24.18 -3.63
N PRO A 26 -6.50 -24.07 -2.51
CA PRO A 26 -6.15 -25.22 -1.70
C PRO A 26 -7.41 -25.80 -1.04
N LEU A 27 -7.58 -27.12 -1.14
CA LEU A 27 -8.70 -27.84 -0.51
C LEU A 27 -8.49 -28.02 1.01
N LEU A 28 -7.25 -27.84 1.47
CA LEU A 28 -6.84 -27.96 2.87
C LEU A 28 -6.09 -26.68 3.29
N PRO A 29 -6.05 -26.35 4.59
CA PRO A 29 -5.26 -25.22 5.06
C PRO A 29 -3.79 -25.37 4.63
N PRO A 30 -3.20 -24.40 3.91
CA PRO A 30 -1.81 -24.48 3.53
C PRO A 30 -0.90 -24.36 4.75
N ALA A 31 0.06 -25.28 4.85
CA ALA A 31 1.09 -25.24 5.89
C ALA A 31 2.26 -24.33 5.52
N SER A 32 2.43 -24.00 4.23
CA SER A 32 3.53 -23.20 3.69
C SER A 32 3.07 -22.36 2.50
N PRO A 33 3.82 -21.30 2.15
CA PRO A 33 3.67 -20.64 0.85
C PRO A 33 3.76 -21.65 -0.30
N HIS A 34 3.11 -21.34 -1.41
CA HIS A 34 3.24 -22.07 -2.67
C HIS A 34 4.68 -22.02 -3.19
N ASP A 35 5.28 -20.84 -3.19
CA ASP A 35 6.69 -20.64 -3.50
C ASP A 35 7.33 -19.67 -2.49
N PRO A 36 8.18 -20.17 -1.56
CA PRO A 36 8.86 -19.32 -0.59
C PRO A 36 9.80 -18.29 -1.21
N THR A 37 10.28 -18.49 -2.45
CA THR A 37 11.16 -17.53 -3.13
C THR A 37 10.42 -16.26 -3.54
N LEU A 38 9.12 -16.37 -3.81
CA LEU A 38 8.27 -15.23 -4.14
C LEU A 38 8.01 -14.31 -2.95
N THR A 39 8.17 -14.76 -1.71
CA THR A 39 7.96 -13.92 -0.52
C THR A 39 8.84 -12.68 -0.54
N SER A 40 10.15 -12.84 -0.80
CA SER A 40 11.07 -11.70 -0.89
C SER A 40 10.86 -10.87 -2.16
N GLU A 41 10.47 -11.50 -3.26
CA GLU A 41 10.19 -10.79 -4.51
C GLU A 41 8.97 -9.89 -4.37
N ILE A 42 7.88 -10.40 -3.80
CA ILE A 42 6.64 -9.64 -3.53
C ILE A 42 6.95 -8.43 -2.65
N ALA A 43 7.67 -8.62 -1.52
CA ALA A 43 8.03 -7.52 -0.63
C ALA A 43 8.95 -6.47 -1.30
N SER A 44 9.81 -6.90 -2.23
CA SER A 44 10.72 -5.99 -2.95
C SER A 44 10.01 -5.05 -3.92
N LEU A 45 8.74 -5.32 -4.27
CA LEU A 45 7.96 -4.45 -5.16
C LEU A 45 7.51 -3.15 -4.49
N GLN A 46 7.62 -3.04 -3.16
CA GLN A 46 7.22 -1.86 -2.37
C GLN A 46 5.80 -1.36 -2.71
N LEU A 47 4.89 -2.29 -2.95
CA LEU A 47 3.50 -1.98 -3.32
C LEU A 47 2.71 -1.52 -2.10
N HIS A 48 1.59 -0.83 -2.34
CA HIS A 48 0.60 -0.58 -1.29
C HIS A 48 0.29 -1.87 -0.54
N SER A 49 0.27 -1.79 0.79
CA SER A 49 0.16 -2.96 1.69
C SER A 49 -1.04 -3.87 1.37
N THR A 50 -2.13 -3.33 0.81
CA THR A 50 -3.28 -4.12 0.35
C THR A 50 -2.95 -5.01 -0.85
N LEU A 51 -2.20 -4.49 -1.83
CA LEU A 51 -1.80 -5.23 -3.02
C LEU A 51 -0.71 -6.27 -2.69
N GLU A 52 0.24 -5.90 -1.83
CA GLU A 52 1.24 -6.83 -1.30
C GLU A 52 0.56 -7.98 -0.52
N THR A 53 -0.40 -7.65 0.35
CA THR A 53 -1.21 -8.65 1.07
C THR A 53 -1.93 -9.59 0.10
N ALA A 54 -2.52 -9.06 -0.99
CA ALA A 54 -3.20 -9.88 -1.98
C ALA A 54 -2.25 -10.86 -2.69
N LEU A 55 -1.04 -10.42 -3.06
CA LEU A 55 -0.02 -11.30 -3.63
C LEU A 55 0.42 -12.39 -2.64
N HIS A 56 0.62 -12.05 -1.36
CA HIS A 56 0.94 -13.05 -0.34
C HIS A 56 -0.21 -14.03 -0.11
N ILE A 57 -1.47 -13.59 -0.15
CA ILE A 57 -2.64 -14.49 -0.09
C ILE A 57 -2.64 -15.44 -1.29
N LEU A 58 -2.40 -14.93 -2.50
CA LEU A 58 -2.33 -15.75 -3.70
C LEU A 58 -1.15 -16.74 -3.68
N ASN A 59 -0.04 -16.38 -3.02
CA ASN A 59 1.09 -17.28 -2.78
C ASN A 59 0.88 -18.19 -1.54
N LEU A 60 -0.28 -18.14 -0.87
CA LEU A 60 -0.53 -18.82 0.42
C LEU A 60 0.50 -18.53 1.52
N ASP A 61 1.20 -17.41 1.41
CA ASP A 61 2.09 -16.88 2.44
C ASP A 61 1.27 -16.13 3.50
N LEU A 62 0.44 -16.90 4.20
CA LEU A 62 -0.50 -16.37 5.20
C LEU A 62 0.17 -15.62 6.35
N PRO A 63 1.36 -16.01 6.85
CA PRO A 63 2.09 -15.20 7.84
C PRO A 63 2.36 -13.79 7.33
N SER A 64 2.98 -13.63 6.15
CA SER A 64 3.29 -12.31 5.58
C SER A 64 2.01 -11.49 5.33
N ALA A 65 0.98 -12.11 4.75
CA ALA A 65 -0.32 -11.48 4.55
C ALA A 65 -0.96 -11.02 5.88
N HIS A 66 -0.89 -11.84 6.93
CA HIS A 66 -1.41 -11.49 8.25
C HIS A 66 -0.68 -10.31 8.87
N PHE A 67 0.66 -10.30 8.81
CA PHE A 67 1.47 -9.19 9.33
C PHE A 67 1.12 -7.88 8.63
N LEU A 68 1.03 -7.87 7.31
CA LEU A 68 0.64 -6.69 6.53
C LEU A 68 -0.80 -6.24 6.85
N ALA A 69 -1.74 -7.17 6.90
CA ALA A 69 -3.13 -6.86 7.26
C ALA A 69 -3.24 -6.26 8.67
N ARG A 70 -2.44 -6.73 9.63
CA ARG A 70 -2.38 -6.17 10.98
C ARG A 70 -1.71 -4.80 11.00
N HIS A 71 -0.65 -4.61 10.21
CA HIS A 71 0.05 -3.34 10.08
C HIS A 71 -0.89 -2.25 9.54
N MET A 72 -1.71 -2.57 8.53
CA MET A 72 -2.70 -1.65 7.96
C MET A 72 -3.83 -1.24 8.93
N GLN A 73 -4.06 -1.97 10.03
CA GLN A 73 -5.14 -1.65 10.98
C GLN A 73 -4.81 -0.45 11.88
N ARG A 74 -3.54 -0.05 11.97
CA ARG A 74 -3.07 1.04 12.83
C ARG A 74 -2.70 2.24 11.95
N HIS A 75 -3.31 3.39 12.26
CA HIS A 75 -3.10 4.62 11.50
C HIS A 75 -1.63 5.05 11.47
N ASP A 76 -0.93 4.97 12.59
CA ASP A 76 0.49 5.36 12.68
C ASP A 76 1.40 4.43 11.87
N ASP A 77 1.06 3.14 11.84
CA ASP A 77 1.76 2.13 11.04
C ASP A 77 1.56 2.41 9.54
N ALA A 78 0.33 2.73 9.13
CA ALA A 78 0.04 3.17 7.75
C ALA A 78 0.81 4.45 7.37
N ARG A 79 0.90 5.43 8.26
CA ARG A 79 1.68 6.66 8.02
C ARG A 79 3.17 6.39 7.86
N ALA A 80 3.72 5.47 8.66
CA ALA A 80 5.11 5.06 8.55
C ALA A 80 5.36 4.40 7.19
N TRP A 81 4.47 3.48 6.76
CA TRP A 81 4.56 2.85 5.45
C TRP A 81 4.48 3.87 4.31
N TYR A 82 3.50 4.79 4.31
CA TYR A 82 3.38 5.84 3.28
C TYR A 82 4.63 6.74 3.25
N SER A 83 5.29 6.95 4.40
CA SER A 83 6.55 7.69 4.44
C SER A 83 7.72 6.92 3.83
N ASP A 84 7.80 5.61 4.07
CA ASP A 84 8.87 4.74 3.56
C ASP A 84 8.69 4.43 2.07
N ALA A 85 7.45 4.36 1.60
CA ALA A 85 7.11 4.18 0.20
C ALA A 85 7.27 5.45 -0.62
N LYS A 86 7.42 6.64 -0.03
CA LYS A 86 7.46 7.91 -0.78
C LYS A 86 8.54 7.95 -1.86
N GLU A 87 9.71 7.39 -1.56
CA GLU A 87 10.84 7.35 -2.49
C GLU A 87 10.63 6.32 -3.62
N SER A 88 9.59 5.49 -3.52
CA SER A 88 9.22 4.59 -4.61
C SER A 88 8.52 5.36 -5.71
N GLU A 89 8.92 5.11 -6.96
CA GLU A 89 8.30 5.77 -8.10
C GLU A 89 6.81 5.44 -8.25
N ILE A 90 6.36 4.28 -7.75
CA ILE A 90 4.94 3.91 -7.74
C ILE A 90 4.13 4.82 -6.82
N TYR A 91 4.69 5.20 -5.66
CA TYR A 91 4.07 6.17 -4.79
C TYR A 91 4.01 7.55 -5.46
N SER A 92 5.11 8.01 -6.04
CA SER A 92 5.17 9.29 -6.77
C SER A 92 4.16 9.35 -7.92
N LYS A 93 3.97 8.24 -8.65
CA LYS A 93 3.00 8.14 -9.74
C LYS A 93 1.55 8.25 -9.24
N LEU A 94 1.23 7.65 -8.09
CA LEU A 94 -0.15 7.56 -7.58
C LEU A 94 -0.54 8.77 -6.73
N TRP A 95 0.38 9.24 -5.89
CA TRP A 95 0.15 10.25 -4.86
C TRP A 95 0.88 11.58 -5.13
N GLY A 96 1.73 11.64 -6.15
CA GLY A 96 2.52 12.81 -6.50
C GLY A 96 3.83 12.92 -5.70
N GLU A 97 4.68 13.85 -6.11
CA GLU A 97 5.99 14.12 -5.47
C GLU A 97 5.92 15.27 -4.46
N ASP A 98 4.86 16.08 -4.53
CA ASP A 98 4.72 17.32 -3.78
C ASP A 98 4.32 17.09 -2.31
N GLY A 99 4.84 17.95 -1.44
CA GLY A 99 4.57 17.92 0.00
C GLY A 99 5.59 17.09 0.78
N GLN A 100 5.43 17.01 2.10
CA GLN A 100 6.33 16.28 2.99
C GLN A 100 5.68 15.04 3.61
N THR A 101 6.49 14.05 3.96
CA THR A 101 6.03 12.86 4.68
C THR A 101 5.65 13.21 6.11
N TRP A 102 4.96 12.28 6.78
CA TRP A 102 4.72 12.40 8.21
C TRP A 102 6.03 12.45 9.02
N LYS A 103 7.03 11.63 8.66
CA LYS A 103 8.34 11.62 9.34
C LYS A 103 9.03 12.99 9.27
N ALA A 104 9.13 13.56 8.06
CA ALA A 104 9.70 14.89 7.87
C ALA A 104 8.92 15.97 8.63
N TRP A 105 7.58 15.90 8.59
CA TRP A 105 6.74 16.85 9.30
C TRP A 105 6.92 16.79 10.82
N GLN A 106 7.03 15.58 11.39
CA GLN A 106 7.27 15.40 12.82
C GLN A 106 8.62 15.95 13.28
N GLU A 107 9.66 15.82 12.44
CA GLU A 107 10.99 16.38 12.72
C GLU A 107 10.98 17.92 12.71
N GLU A 108 10.24 18.52 11.78
CA GLU A 108 10.08 19.97 11.66
C GLU A 108 9.18 20.56 12.77
N HIS A 109 8.07 19.90 13.10
CA HIS A 109 6.98 20.45 13.91
C HIS A 109 6.84 19.76 15.28
N LYS A 110 7.95 19.55 15.97
CA LYS A 110 8.09 18.82 17.26
C LYS A 110 7.03 19.10 18.36
N ILE A 111 6.25 20.19 18.24
CA ILE A 111 5.26 20.67 19.24
C ILE A 111 3.90 21.00 18.60
N GLY A 112 3.61 20.45 17.43
CA GLY A 112 2.34 20.65 16.70
C GLY A 112 2.42 21.72 15.61
N GLY A 113 1.49 21.61 14.66
CA GLY A 113 1.41 22.44 13.46
C GLY A 113 0.25 21.99 12.58
N GLY A 114 -0.12 22.78 11.57
CA GLY A 114 -1.10 22.35 10.59
C GLY A 114 -0.52 21.25 9.69
N THR A 115 -1.33 20.26 9.33
CA THR A 115 -0.94 19.18 8.41
C THR A 115 -1.04 19.56 6.93
N ASN A 116 -1.16 20.87 6.63
CA ASN A 116 -1.35 21.38 5.26
C ASN A 116 -0.14 21.11 4.34
N SER A 117 1.06 20.98 4.91
CA SER A 117 2.29 20.69 4.17
C SER A 117 2.46 19.22 3.83
N LEU A 118 1.66 18.32 4.41
CA LEU A 118 1.73 16.89 4.12
C LEU A 118 1.45 16.60 2.64
N ASP A 119 2.06 15.54 2.12
CA ASP A 119 1.75 15.04 0.79
C ASP A 119 0.31 14.48 0.68
N VAL A 120 -0.11 14.18 -0.55
CA VAL A 120 -1.49 13.76 -0.84
C VAL A 120 -1.82 12.42 -0.15
N GLY A 121 -0.91 11.46 -0.16
CA GLY A 121 -1.10 10.15 0.48
C GLY A 121 -1.25 10.28 2.00
N GLN A 122 -0.43 11.13 2.64
CA GLN A 122 -0.54 11.42 4.06
C GLN A 122 -1.85 12.15 4.41
N LYS A 123 -2.29 13.08 3.57
CA LYS A 123 -3.60 13.76 3.71
C LYS A 123 -4.78 12.80 3.55
N PHE A 124 -4.66 11.81 2.67
CA PHE A 124 -5.65 10.76 2.51
C PHE A 124 -5.79 9.93 3.79
N LEU A 125 -4.68 9.56 4.43
CA LEU A 125 -4.70 8.87 5.73
C LEU A 125 -5.37 9.70 6.83
N ASP A 126 -5.08 11.01 6.89
CA ASP A 126 -5.76 11.94 7.81
C ASP A 126 -7.27 11.97 7.59
N ALA A 127 -7.71 11.97 6.33
CA ALA A 127 -9.12 11.96 6.00
C ALA A 127 -9.81 10.65 6.43
N ILE A 128 -9.15 9.50 6.26
CA ILE A 128 -9.64 8.20 6.76
C ILE A 128 -9.76 8.20 8.29
N GLN A 129 -8.71 8.65 8.98
CA GLN A 129 -8.70 8.67 10.45
C GLN A 129 -9.80 9.59 10.99
N LYS A 130 -9.95 10.77 10.40
CA LYS A 130 -11.03 11.70 10.75
C LYS A 130 -12.41 11.08 10.51
N PHE A 131 -12.62 10.42 9.36
CA PHE A 131 -13.87 9.71 9.05
C PHE A 131 -14.21 8.66 10.13
N LYS A 132 -13.20 7.89 10.57
CA LYS A 132 -13.36 6.86 11.61
C LYS A 132 -13.74 7.47 12.97
N GLU A 133 -13.10 8.56 13.36
CA GLU A 133 -13.35 9.24 14.64
C GLU A 133 -14.73 9.88 14.71
N ILE A 134 -15.15 10.56 13.64
CA ILE A 134 -16.43 11.30 13.63
C ILE A 134 -17.62 10.47 13.17
N ARG A 135 -17.40 9.19 12.81
CA ARG A 135 -18.37 8.34 12.10
C ARG A 135 -18.97 9.08 10.90
N GLY A 136 -18.09 9.39 9.95
CA GLY A 136 -18.39 10.25 8.81
C GLY A 136 -19.60 9.79 7.98
N LYS A 137 -20.08 10.70 7.13
CA LYS A 137 -21.31 10.49 6.35
C LYS A 137 -21.02 9.66 5.10
N GLU A 138 -22.06 9.03 4.54
CA GLU A 138 -21.92 8.20 3.33
C GLU A 138 -21.24 8.92 2.16
N ARG A 139 -21.49 10.23 1.99
CA ARG A 139 -20.83 11.03 0.95
C ARG A 139 -19.31 11.09 1.11
N GLU A 140 -18.81 11.21 2.34
CA GLU A 140 -17.37 11.25 2.64
C GLU A 140 -16.76 9.88 2.38
N LYS A 141 -17.46 8.81 2.77
CA LYS A 141 -17.08 7.43 2.49
C LYS A 141 -16.91 7.18 0.99
N VAL A 142 -17.90 7.53 0.17
CA VAL A 142 -17.83 7.36 -1.29
C VAL A 142 -16.64 8.10 -1.88
N SER A 143 -16.33 9.31 -1.39
CA SER A 143 -15.17 10.07 -1.86
C SER A 143 -13.84 9.41 -1.48
N LEU A 144 -13.74 8.80 -0.30
CA LEU A 144 -12.54 8.09 0.13
C LEU A 144 -12.36 6.76 -0.64
N GLU A 145 -13.46 6.05 -0.88
CA GLU A 145 -13.47 4.84 -1.70
C GLU A 145 -13.03 5.13 -3.15
N GLU A 146 -13.46 6.26 -3.72
CA GLU A 146 -13.02 6.69 -5.06
C GLU A 146 -11.51 6.93 -5.11
N GLN A 147 -10.96 7.65 -4.13
CA GLN A 147 -9.51 7.92 -4.06
C GLN A 147 -8.71 6.62 -3.88
N SER A 148 -9.17 5.72 -3.02
CA SER A 148 -8.56 4.40 -2.85
C SER A 148 -8.63 3.57 -4.14
N ARG A 149 -9.71 3.67 -4.92
CA ARG A 149 -9.84 2.94 -6.17
C ARG A 149 -8.88 3.44 -7.25
N VAL A 150 -8.60 4.75 -7.29
CA VAL A 150 -7.59 5.32 -8.19
C VAL A 150 -6.21 4.72 -7.92
N GLU A 151 -5.84 4.55 -6.64
CA GLU A 151 -4.61 3.88 -6.25
C GLU A 151 -4.54 2.45 -6.80
N ILE A 152 -5.59 1.65 -6.55
CA ILE A 152 -5.66 0.25 -6.98
C ILE A 152 -5.60 0.14 -8.51
N ASN A 153 -6.39 0.94 -9.22
CA ASN A 153 -6.45 0.90 -10.69
C ASN A 153 -5.12 1.33 -11.31
N GLY A 154 -4.43 2.32 -10.73
CA GLY A 154 -3.13 2.79 -11.24
C GLY A 154 -2.00 1.76 -11.16
N VAL A 155 -2.17 0.68 -10.39
CA VAL A 155 -1.24 -0.45 -10.29
C VAL A 155 -1.68 -1.63 -11.17
N ILE A 156 -2.99 -1.87 -11.29
CA ILE A 156 -3.53 -3.03 -12.02
C ILE A 156 -3.57 -2.77 -13.54
N GLU A 157 -3.92 -1.56 -13.98
CA GLU A 157 -4.03 -1.18 -15.40
C GLU A 157 -2.66 -0.88 -16.05
#